data_AF-A0A8T6FJA6-F1
#
_entry.id   AF-A0A8T6FJA6-F1
#
_cell.length_a   1.000
_cell.length_b   1.000
_cell.length_c   1.000
_cell.angle_alpha   90.00
_cell.angle_beta   90.00
_cell.angle_gamma   90.00
#
_symmetry.space_group_name_H-M   'P 1'
#
loop_
_entity.id
_entity.type
_entity.pdbx_description
1 polymer ?
#
loop_
_entity_poly.entity_id
_entity_poly.type
_entity_poly.pdbx_seq_one_letter_code
_entity_poly.pdbx_strand_id
1 'polypeptide(L)'
;MSEAVDTSGEHELDLGWMDQKGPWDTKAEESRYGLTLADIQIGEYGETPDVSDNLTGRPRGSAPRPGSYRIGNYAVRTKNEIWLDNASFLYEEALQRQWSSATDVPWHTIEPLPDDIEQAECQLATFFTEVEFVAGDVPARWVSETTPDFFEARQVLLAQVMDESRHMDVFRKRAMANGGGLMQATGATSGFVGSIDLSRDFTEMSSRLHLSGEGAVLTMFRMGELMAQNEAEKAMYRLCAQDEARHVAFGVMHMRYMSAAAPERREEIHCYLDEAEGQIVSGVGNPAARGGPVGESLAILLGGGKDKFDEGMNMLTAIRRRQFREYKKRIVSAGFGERFENGRSRLMEMFEEAA
;
A
#
# COMPACT_ATOMS: atom_id res chain seq x y z
N MET A 1 51.02 -29.81 5.77
CA MET A 1 50.00 -29.92 6.83
C MET A 1 50.05 -28.62 7.59
N SER A 2 49.00 -27.80 7.53
CA SER A 2 48.96 -26.54 8.28
C SER A 2 48.71 -26.87 9.75
N GLU A 3 49.58 -26.39 10.63
CA GLU A 3 49.36 -26.47 12.07
C GLU A 3 48.08 -25.69 12.40
N ALA A 4 47.11 -26.36 13.02
CA ALA A 4 45.92 -25.72 13.54
C ALA A 4 46.36 -24.80 14.70
N VAL A 5 45.94 -23.53 14.64
CA VAL A 5 46.18 -22.56 15.72
C VAL A 5 45.49 -23.07 16.98
N ASP A 6 46.28 -23.29 18.03
CA ASP A 6 45.77 -23.67 19.34
C ASP A 6 44.99 -22.50 19.94
N THR A 7 43.66 -22.64 20.00
CA THR A 7 42.75 -21.65 20.60
C THR A 7 42.49 -21.92 22.08
N SER A 8 43.26 -22.77 22.77
CA SER A 8 43.03 -23.17 24.16
C SER A 8 43.35 -22.09 25.21
N GLY A 9 43.36 -20.81 24.85
CA GLY A 9 43.52 -19.72 25.82
C GLY A 9 42.29 -19.63 26.72
N GLU A 10 42.49 -19.53 28.04
CA GLU A 10 41.40 -19.21 28.97
C GLU A 10 40.73 -17.90 28.52
N HIS A 11 39.45 -17.97 28.17
CA HIS A 11 38.69 -16.79 27.78
C HIS A 11 38.31 -16.00 29.04
N GLU A 12 38.91 -14.83 29.24
CA GLU A 12 38.49 -13.89 30.27
C GLU A 12 37.12 -13.31 29.89
N LEU A 13 36.14 -13.41 30.79
CA LEU A 13 34.75 -13.06 30.54
C LEU A 13 34.54 -11.55 30.76
N ASP A 14 34.37 -10.78 29.68
CA ASP A 14 33.94 -9.37 29.78
C ASP A 14 32.40 -9.30 29.93
N LEU A 15 31.95 -8.92 31.12
CA LEU A 15 30.54 -8.76 31.48
C LEU A 15 30.05 -7.31 31.44
N GLY A 16 30.81 -6.38 30.86
CA GLY A 16 30.39 -4.97 30.77
C GLY A 16 29.05 -4.75 30.03
N TRP A 17 28.59 -5.72 29.24
CA TRP A 17 27.27 -5.70 28.60
C TRP A 17 26.11 -6.03 29.56
N MET A 18 26.38 -6.65 30.70
CA MET A 18 25.39 -6.91 31.76
C MET A 18 25.16 -5.70 32.66
N ASP A 19 26.03 -4.69 32.60
CA ASP A 19 25.73 -3.40 33.21
C ASP A 19 24.39 -2.90 32.62
N GLN A 20 23.40 -2.61 33.46
CA GLN A 20 22.10 -2.15 33.00
C GLN A 20 22.23 -0.82 32.24
N LYS A 21 22.30 -0.89 30.91
CA LYS A 21 22.41 0.30 30.04
C LYS A 21 21.05 0.82 29.57
N GLY A 22 19.99 0.00 29.64
CA GLY A 22 18.64 0.33 29.18
C GLY A 22 17.55 0.02 30.23
N PRO A 23 16.26 0.16 29.84
CA PRO A 23 15.13 -0.17 30.70
C PRO A 23 15.24 -1.61 31.24
N TRP A 24 14.79 -1.80 32.48
CA TRP A 24 14.75 -3.09 33.16
C TRP A 24 13.40 -3.26 33.85
N ASP A 25 13.12 -4.48 34.33
CA ASP A 25 11.83 -4.84 34.94
C ASP A 25 10.59 -4.58 34.05
N THR A 26 10.80 -4.45 32.73
CA THR A 26 9.71 -4.38 31.75
C THR A 26 9.17 -5.78 31.49
N LYS A 27 7.88 -5.98 31.76
CA LYS A 27 7.19 -7.24 31.51
C LYS A 27 5.91 -6.97 30.73
N ALA A 28 5.86 -7.46 29.49
CA ALA A 28 4.64 -7.46 28.70
C ALA A 28 3.78 -8.67 29.05
N GLU A 29 2.46 -8.50 28.95
CA GLU A 29 1.47 -9.55 29.15
C GLU A 29 0.72 -9.77 27.84
N GLU A 30 0.50 -11.04 27.49
CA GLU A 30 -0.26 -11.36 26.29
C GLU A 30 -1.74 -11.00 26.46
N SER A 31 -2.33 -10.49 25.38
CA SER A 31 -3.77 -10.29 25.29
C SER A 31 -4.46 -11.57 24.78
N ARG A 32 -5.78 -11.53 24.61
CA ARG A 32 -6.52 -12.61 23.94
C ARG A 32 -6.09 -12.84 22.47
N TYR A 33 -5.30 -11.94 21.91
CA TYR A 33 -4.77 -12.00 20.54
C TYR A 33 -3.29 -12.44 20.51
N GLY A 34 -2.74 -12.92 21.64
CA GLY A 34 -1.31 -13.20 21.79
C GLY A 34 -0.55 -11.96 22.27
N LEU A 35 0.79 -12.01 22.19
CA LEU A 35 1.66 -10.89 22.52
C LEU A 35 1.89 -10.03 21.27
N THR A 36 1.17 -8.91 21.17
CA THR A 36 1.17 -8.02 20.01
C THR A 36 2.16 -6.85 20.15
N LEU A 37 2.41 -6.14 19.05
CA LEU A 37 3.15 -4.87 19.08
C LEU A 37 2.50 -3.83 20.00
N ALA A 38 1.17 -3.86 20.18
CA ALA A 38 0.49 -2.96 21.12
C ALA A 38 0.77 -3.34 22.58
N ASP A 39 0.83 -4.64 22.88
CA ASP A 39 1.02 -5.16 24.24
C ASP A 39 2.43 -4.87 24.79
N ILE A 40 3.41 -4.67 23.91
CA ILE A 40 4.79 -4.34 24.29
C ILE A 40 5.07 -2.83 24.41
N GLN A 41 4.09 -1.95 24.16
CA GLN A 41 4.26 -0.48 24.28
C GLN A 41 4.29 -0.04 25.76
N ILE A 42 5.33 -0.45 26.49
CA ILE A 42 5.45 -0.26 27.94
C ILE A 42 6.60 0.70 28.25
N GLY A 43 6.35 1.66 29.14
CA GLY A 43 7.34 2.64 29.57
C GLY A 43 7.93 3.42 28.39
N GLU A 44 9.23 3.73 28.47
CA GLU A 44 9.94 4.51 27.44
C GLU A 44 9.95 3.85 26.06
N TYR A 45 9.80 2.52 25.95
CA TYR A 45 9.69 1.85 24.65
C TYR A 45 8.38 2.22 23.92
N GLY A 46 7.31 2.41 24.69
CA GLY A 46 5.98 2.80 24.20
C GLY A 46 5.89 4.26 23.73
N GLU A 47 6.81 5.10 24.19
CA GLU A 47 6.83 6.52 23.87
C GLU A 47 7.56 6.75 22.55
N THR A 48 6.80 7.03 21.49
CA THR A 48 7.39 7.44 20.21
C THR A 48 7.61 8.95 20.19
N PRO A 49 8.86 9.43 20.03
CA PRO A 49 9.18 10.87 20.06
C PRO A 49 8.57 11.60 18.86
N ASP A 50 8.24 12.87 19.02
CA ASP A 50 7.75 13.70 17.91
C ASP A 50 8.84 14.01 16.88
N VAL A 51 10.10 14.09 17.33
CA VAL A 51 11.29 14.28 16.50
C VAL A 51 12.38 13.30 16.94
N SER A 52 12.95 12.53 16.02
CA SER A 52 14.02 11.58 16.29
C SER A 52 15.40 12.16 15.99
N ASP A 53 16.33 12.03 16.92
CA ASP A 53 17.78 12.28 16.73
C ASP A 53 18.57 11.01 16.38
N ASN A 54 17.89 9.85 16.32
CA ASN A 54 18.51 8.56 16.10
C ASN A 54 18.97 8.40 14.63
N LEU A 55 20.28 8.43 14.44
CA LEU A 55 20.93 8.31 13.12
C LEU A 55 21.85 7.08 13.05
N THR A 56 21.76 6.20 14.04
CA THR A 56 22.74 5.12 14.29
C THR A 56 22.19 3.74 13.99
N GLY A 57 20.93 3.63 13.55
CA GLY A 57 20.27 2.33 13.36
C GLY A 57 19.88 1.65 14.69
N ARG A 58 20.05 2.34 15.82
CA ARG A 58 19.67 1.86 17.14
C ARG A 58 18.18 1.48 17.14
N PRO A 59 17.80 0.25 17.57
CA PRO A 59 16.39 -0.10 17.74
C PRO A 59 15.71 0.82 18.77
N ARG A 60 14.44 1.17 18.53
CA ARG A 60 13.67 1.97 19.50
C ARG A 60 13.70 1.33 20.89
N GLY A 61 13.86 2.16 21.93
CA GLY A 61 13.91 1.74 23.33
C GLY A 61 15.23 1.10 23.80
N SER A 62 16.18 0.79 22.91
CA SER A 62 17.51 0.31 23.32
C SER A 62 18.42 1.46 23.77
N ALA A 63 19.44 1.21 24.59
CA ALA A 63 20.34 2.28 25.04
C ALA A 63 21.24 2.81 23.90
N PRO A 64 21.56 4.11 23.84
CA PRO A 64 22.56 4.62 22.90
C PRO A 64 23.96 4.09 23.24
N ARG A 65 24.68 3.61 22.23
CA ARG A 65 26.10 3.24 22.38
C ARG A 65 26.99 4.46 22.12
N PRO A 66 27.78 4.93 23.10
CA PRO A 66 28.70 6.05 22.92
C PRO A 66 29.65 5.84 21.74
N GLY A 67 29.89 6.90 20.95
CA GLY A 67 30.78 6.85 19.79
C GLY A 67 30.26 6.06 18.59
N SER A 68 28.97 5.66 18.59
CA SER A 68 28.39 5.01 17.42
C SER A 68 28.40 5.93 16.21
N TYR A 69 28.94 5.41 15.10
CA TYR A 69 28.88 6.11 13.82
C TYR A 69 27.44 6.16 13.32
N ARG A 70 27.15 7.17 12.50
CA ARG A 70 25.86 7.31 11.84
C ARG A 70 25.77 6.26 10.73
N ILE A 71 24.67 5.53 10.69
CA ILE A 71 24.40 4.47 9.69
C ILE A 71 23.28 4.93 8.75
N GLY A 72 22.30 5.67 9.27
CA GLY A 72 21.16 6.14 8.48
C GLY A 72 21.35 7.56 7.98
N ASN A 73 21.02 7.77 6.70
CA ASN A 73 20.64 9.07 6.17
C ASN A 73 19.11 9.20 6.17
N TYR A 74 18.51 9.07 7.35
CA TYR A 74 17.05 9.10 7.50
C TYR A 74 16.52 10.50 7.17
N ALA A 75 15.73 10.59 6.11
CA ALA A 75 15.04 11.82 5.72
C ALA A 75 13.79 12.05 6.59
N VAL A 76 13.04 10.98 6.87
CA VAL A 76 11.82 11.03 7.69
C VAL A 76 12.19 10.89 9.16
N ARG A 77 12.07 12.00 9.89
CA ARG A 77 12.52 12.13 11.28
C ARG A 77 11.53 12.83 12.19
N THR A 78 10.47 13.40 11.62
CA THR A 78 9.38 14.01 12.39
C THR A 78 8.16 13.09 12.31
N LYS A 79 7.49 12.89 13.42
CA LYS A 79 6.39 11.91 13.54
C LYS A 79 5.23 12.25 12.60
N ASN A 80 4.91 13.54 12.43
CA ASN A 80 3.88 14.01 11.51
C ASN A 80 4.14 13.66 10.03
N GLU A 81 5.36 13.28 9.64
CA GLU A 81 5.71 12.93 8.27
C GLU A 81 5.29 11.51 7.89
N ILE A 82 5.03 10.60 8.85
CA ILE A 82 4.75 9.18 8.54
C ILE A 82 3.77 8.48 9.49
N TRP A 83 3.47 9.06 10.64
CA TRP A 83 2.77 8.36 11.71
C TRP A 83 1.28 8.15 11.46
N LEU A 84 0.73 7.14 12.13
CA LEU A 84 -0.69 6.77 12.20
C LEU A 84 -0.96 6.04 13.53
N ASP A 85 -2.07 6.37 14.20
CA ASP A 85 -2.32 5.90 15.57
C ASP A 85 -2.63 4.39 15.67
N ASN A 86 -3.12 3.77 14.59
CA ASN A 86 -3.50 2.37 14.54
C ASN A 86 -2.45 1.47 13.84
N ALA A 87 -1.21 1.93 13.72
CA ALA A 87 -0.14 1.23 12.99
C ALA A 87 0.09 -0.20 13.48
N SER A 88 0.17 -0.40 14.80
CA SER A 88 0.35 -1.73 15.41
C SER A 88 -0.79 -2.68 15.01
N PHE A 89 -2.04 -2.22 15.06
CA PHE A 89 -3.18 -3.03 14.66
C PHE A 89 -3.15 -3.40 13.17
N LEU A 90 -2.83 -2.45 12.28
CA LEU A 90 -2.75 -2.73 10.84
C LEU A 90 -1.66 -3.75 10.53
N TYR A 91 -0.51 -3.65 11.19
CA TYR A 91 0.56 -4.62 11.04
C TYR A 91 0.17 -6.01 11.52
N GLU A 92 -0.43 -6.13 12.71
CA GLU A 92 -0.90 -7.42 13.25
C GLU A 92 -1.98 -8.04 12.37
N GLU A 93 -2.90 -7.23 11.82
CA GLU A 93 -3.93 -7.70 10.90
C GLU A 93 -3.31 -8.25 9.60
N ALA A 94 -2.26 -7.59 9.08
CA ALA A 94 -1.52 -8.07 7.92
C ALA A 94 -0.85 -9.42 8.18
N LEU A 95 -0.24 -9.61 9.36
CA LEU A 95 0.38 -10.89 9.73
C LEU A 95 -0.63 -12.04 9.84
N GLN A 96 -1.80 -11.77 10.41
CA GLN A 96 -2.84 -12.79 10.62
C GLN A 96 -3.54 -13.22 9.34
N ARG A 97 -3.50 -12.39 8.30
CA ARG A 97 -4.24 -12.60 7.05
C ARG A 97 -3.35 -12.83 5.84
N GLN A 98 -2.13 -13.30 6.08
CA GLN A 98 -1.24 -13.76 5.02
C GLN A 98 -1.91 -14.87 4.19
N TRP A 99 -1.66 -14.81 2.89
CA TRP A 99 -2.11 -15.82 1.93
C TRP A 99 -1.00 -16.10 0.90
N SER A 100 -1.10 -17.23 0.22
CA SER A 100 -0.17 -17.70 -0.79
C SER A 100 -0.91 -17.79 -2.11
N SER A 101 -0.42 -17.02 -3.09
CA SER A 101 -0.94 -17.07 -4.46
C SER A 101 -0.88 -18.48 -5.07
N ALA A 102 0.04 -19.34 -4.62
CA ALA A 102 0.21 -20.68 -5.17
C ALA A 102 -0.80 -21.70 -4.62
N THR A 103 -1.25 -21.52 -3.37
CA THR A 103 -2.00 -22.56 -2.63
C THR A 103 -3.40 -22.12 -2.21
N ASP A 104 -3.61 -20.82 -1.98
CA ASP A 104 -4.89 -20.30 -1.48
C ASP A 104 -5.80 -19.81 -2.60
N VAL A 105 -5.26 -19.65 -3.81
CA VAL A 105 -6.05 -19.43 -5.03
C VAL A 105 -6.42 -20.80 -5.62
N PRO A 106 -7.72 -21.08 -5.87
CA PRO A 106 -8.17 -22.36 -6.39
C PRO A 106 -7.92 -22.50 -7.90
N TRP A 107 -6.66 -22.49 -8.34
CA TRP A 107 -6.26 -22.50 -9.76
C TRP A 107 -6.91 -23.59 -10.62
N HIS A 108 -7.25 -24.72 -10.02
CA HIS A 108 -7.94 -25.84 -10.68
C HIS A 108 -9.34 -25.50 -11.19
N THR A 109 -9.93 -24.36 -10.77
CA THR A 109 -11.25 -23.90 -11.26
C THR A 109 -11.15 -23.11 -12.56
N ILE A 110 -9.95 -22.85 -13.07
CA ILE A 110 -9.77 -22.18 -14.35
C ILE A 110 -10.11 -23.17 -15.48
N GLU A 111 -11.03 -22.77 -16.34
CA GLU A 111 -11.44 -23.49 -17.53
C GLU A 111 -11.15 -22.64 -18.78
N PRO A 112 -11.01 -23.25 -19.97
CA PRO A 112 -10.84 -22.51 -21.22
C PRO A 112 -11.95 -21.46 -21.41
N LEU A 113 -11.56 -20.22 -21.63
CA LEU A 113 -12.46 -19.09 -21.91
C LEU A 113 -12.50 -18.78 -23.41
N PRO A 114 -13.53 -18.08 -23.90
CA PRO A 114 -13.49 -17.47 -25.23
C PRO A 114 -12.27 -16.56 -25.40
N ASP A 115 -11.67 -16.57 -26.60
CA ASP A 115 -10.41 -15.86 -26.88
C ASP A 115 -10.43 -14.36 -26.53
N ASP A 116 -11.56 -13.68 -26.74
CA ASP A 116 -11.72 -12.26 -26.45
C ASP A 116 -11.75 -11.99 -24.94
N ILE A 117 -12.40 -12.87 -24.17
CA ILE A 117 -12.43 -12.79 -22.71
C ILE A 117 -11.04 -13.11 -22.13
N GLU A 118 -10.38 -14.17 -22.61
CA GLU A 118 -9.05 -14.55 -22.12
C GLU A 118 -8.01 -13.46 -22.43
N GLN A 119 -8.04 -12.87 -23.63
CA GLN A 119 -7.16 -11.75 -23.98
C GLN A 119 -7.43 -10.51 -23.12
N ALA A 120 -8.70 -10.21 -22.82
CA ALA A 120 -9.06 -9.11 -21.95
C ALA A 120 -8.58 -9.32 -20.50
N GLU A 121 -8.73 -10.53 -19.96
CA GLU A 121 -8.22 -10.89 -18.63
C GLU A 121 -6.70 -10.81 -18.59
N CYS A 122 -6.01 -11.31 -19.61
CA CYS A 122 -4.56 -11.20 -19.76
C CYS A 122 -4.09 -9.72 -19.77
N GLN A 123 -4.81 -8.85 -20.49
CA GLN A 123 -4.49 -7.42 -20.55
C GLN A 123 -4.74 -6.72 -19.22
N LEU A 124 -5.81 -7.07 -18.51
CA LEU A 124 -6.11 -6.53 -17.18
C LEU A 124 -5.09 -6.99 -16.14
N ALA A 125 -4.74 -8.28 -16.13
CA ALA A 125 -3.72 -8.82 -15.24
C ALA A 125 -2.32 -8.22 -15.51
N THR A 126 -2.01 -7.92 -16.78
CA THR A 126 -0.79 -7.18 -17.14
C THR A 126 -0.78 -5.78 -16.54
N PHE A 127 -1.91 -5.06 -16.66
CA PHE A 127 -2.06 -3.74 -16.05
C PHE A 127 -1.93 -3.77 -14.53
N PHE A 128 -2.58 -4.73 -13.85
CA PHE A 128 -2.42 -4.85 -12.40
C PHE A 128 -0.95 -5.09 -12.03
N THR A 129 -0.28 -6.02 -12.70
CA THR A 129 1.16 -6.25 -12.48
C THR A 129 2.01 -4.98 -12.64
N GLU A 130 1.66 -4.08 -13.56
CA GLU A 130 2.36 -2.79 -13.74
C GLU A 130 2.15 -1.82 -12.56
N VAL A 131 0.95 -1.75 -11.99
CA VAL A 131 0.66 -0.82 -10.89
C VAL A 131 1.18 -1.35 -9.55
N GLU A 132 1.07 -2.65 -9.30
CA GLU A 132 1.56 -3.27 -8.05
C GLU A 132 3.07 -3.16 -7.90
N PHE A 133 3.80 -3.18 -9.03
CA PHE A 133 5.25 -2.95 -9.03
C PHE A 133 5.61 -1.66 -8.30
N VAL A 134 4.88 -0.57 -8.55
CA VAL A 134 5.18 0.71 -7.93
C VAL A 134 4.55 0.86 -6.55
N ALA A 135 3.37 0.27 -6.34
CA ALA A 135 2.77 0.18 -5.01
C ALA A 135 3.68 -0.58 -4.03
N GLY A 136 4.48 -1.54 -4.50
CA GLY A 136 5.51 -2.21 -3.71
C GLY A 136 6.81 -1.39 -3.59
N ASP A 137 7.43 -1.01 -4.71
CA ASP A 137 8.80 -0.48 -4.71
C ASP A 137 8.91 0.93 -4.13
N VAL A 138 7.93 1.81 -4.37
CA VAL A 138 8.02 3.20 -3.88
C VAL A 138 7.88 3.26 -2.35
N PRO A 139 6.89 2.61 -1.72
CA PRO A 139 6.85 2.50 -0.26
C PRO A 139 8.10 1.85 0.35
N ALA A 140 8.70 0.86 -0.32
CA ALA A 140 9.93 0.22 0.15
C ALA A 140 11.09 1.22 0.33
N ARG A 141 11.20 2.24 -0.55
CA ARG A 141 12.19 3.33 -0.41
C ARG A 141 12.07 4.02 0.95
N TRP A 142 10.84 4.38 1.32
CA TRP A 142 10.54 5.13 2.54
C TRP A 142 10.81 4.34 3.83
N VAL A 143 10.78 3.00 3.78
CA VAL A 143 11.24 2.16 4.90
C VAL A 143 12.70 2.50 5.23
N SER A 144 13.58 2.60 4.25
CA SER A 144 15.00 2.90 4.49
C SER A 144 15.26 4.35 4.89
N GLU A 145 14.39 5.27 4.46
CA GLU A 145 14.50 6.71 4.75
C GLU A 145 13.91 7.12 6.11
N THR A 146 13.18 6.23 6.77
CA THR A 146 12.53 6.50 8.06
C THR A 146 13.40 6.08 9.23
N THR A 147 13.51 6.92 10.26
CA THR A 147 14.20 6.54 11.51
C THR A 147 13.66 5.24 12.12
N PRO A 148 14.50 4.36 12.72
CA PRO A 148 14.04 3.17 13.45
C PRO A 148 13.10 3.47 14.64
N ASP A 149 13.06 4.73 15.10
CA ASP A 149 12.15 5.14 16.18
C ASP A 149 10.67 5.15 15.72
N PHE A 150 10.39 5.24 14.42
CA PHE A 150 9.03 5.12 13.88
C PHE A 150 8.77 3.68 13.42
N PHE A 151 8.99 2.75 14.36
CA PHE A 151 9.02 1.32 14.12
C PHE A 151 7.73 0.80 13.48
N GLU A 152 6.55 1.12 14.03
CA GLU A 152 5.28 0.58 13.56
C GLU A 152 4.95 1.01 12.13
N ALA A 153 5.19 2.29 11.81
CA ALA A 153 4.96 2.77 10.45
C ALA A 153 5.84 2.01 9.44
N ARG A 154 7.13 1.79 9.78
CA ARG A 154 8.03 0.95 8.97
C ARG A 154 7.52 -0.48 8.83
N GLN A 155 6.98 -1.07 9.89
CA GLN A 155 6.43 -2.42 9.85
C GLN A 155 5.20 -2.52 8.95
N VAL A 156 4.30 -1.53 8.95
CA VAL A 156 3.15 -1.52 8.05
C VAL A 156 3.60 -1.39 6.59
N LEU A 157 4.58 -0.52 6.29
CA LEU A 157 5.14 -0.42 4.93
C LEU A 157 5.80 -1.73 4.47
N LEU A 158 6.52 -2.42 5.36
CA LEU A 158 7.09 -3.74 5.05
C LEU A 158 6.01 -4.80 4.78
N ALA A 159 4.90 -4.75 5.52
CA ALA A 159 3.76 -5.64 5.26
C ALA A 159 3.13 -5.34 3.90
N GLN A 160 2.98 -4.07 3.54
CA GLN A 160 2.51 -3.63 2.22
C GLN A 160 3.42 -4.13 1.11
N VAL A 161 4.75 -4.00 1.23
CA VAL A 161 5.70 -4.55 0.24
C VAL A 161 5.48 -6.06 0.02
N MET A 162 5.18 -6.81 1.07
CA MET A 162 4.88 -8.24 0.95
C MET A 162 3.51 -8.52 0.33
N ASP A 163 2.50 -7.70 0.64
CA ASP A 163 1.18 -7.76 0.00
C ASP A 163 1.31 -7.51 -1.51
N GLU A 164 1.98 -6.43 -1.91
CA GLU A 164 2.18 -6.06 -3.32
C GLU A 164 3.04 -7.08 -4.09
N SER A 165 4.03 -7.69 -3.42
CA SER A 165 4.77 -8.80 -4.00
C SER A 165 3.87 -9.99 -4.33
N ARG A 166 2.82 -10.26 -3.54
CA ARG A 166 1.83 -11.31 -3.84
C ARG A 166 0.88 -10.89 -4.94
N HIS A 167 0.50 -9.61 -4.99
CA HIS A 167 -0.41 -9.10 -6.02
C HIS A 167 0.25 -9.18 -7.40
N MET A 168 1.51 -8.75 -7.54
CA MET A 168 2.30 -8.96 -8.77
C MET A 168 2.36 -10.43 -9.19
N ASP A 169 2.64 -11.32 -8.24
CA ASP A 169 2.80 -12.75 -8.50
C ASP A 169 1.47 -13.40 -8.93
N VAL A 170 0.36 -13.09 -8.26
CA VAL A 170 -0.94 -13.69 -8.55
C VAL A 170 -1.49 -13.26 -9.91
N PHE A 171 -1.37 -11.98 -10.28
CA PHE A 171 -1.86 -11.50 -11.58
C PHE A 171 -0.99 -12.03 -12.73
N ARG A 172 0.33 -12.11 -12.53
CA ARG A 172 1.22 -12.74 -13.51
C ARG A 172 0.92 -14.23 -13.70
N LYS A 173 0.62 -14.95 -12.62
CA LYS A 173 0.15 -16.35 -12.69
C LYS A 173 -1.15 -16.45 -13.46
N ARG A 174 -2.15 -15.59 -13.17
CA ARG A 174 -3.43 -15.64 -13.87
C ARG A 174 -3.28 -15.40 -15.37
N ALA A 175 -2.47 -14.43 -15.79
CA ALA A 175 -2.23 -14.17 -17.21
C ALA A 175 -1.69 -15.40 -17.98
N MET A 176 -0.98 -16.32 -17.30
CA MET A 176 -0.38 -17.50 -17.92
C MET A 176 -1.18 -18.80 -17.67
N ALA A 177 -2.12 -18.80 -16.72
CA ALA A 177 -2.74 -20.02 -16.19
C ALA A 177 -3.68 -20.73 -17.17
N ASN A 178 -4.28 -19.99 -18.12
CA ASN A 178 -5.26 -20.53 -19.07
C ASN A 178 -4.76 -20.53 -20.53
N GLY A 179 -3.44 -20.55 -20.74
CA GLY A 179 -2.84 -20.54 -22.08
C GLY A 179 -2.68 -19.15 -22.70
N GLY A 180 -2.97 -18.10 -21.95
CA GLY A 180 -2.72 -16.70 -22.31
C GLY A 180 -1.27 -16.24 -22.08
N GLY A 181 -1.09 -14.93 -21.95
CA GLY A 181 0.21 -14.32 -21.67
C GLY A 181 0.13 -12.89 -21.18
N LEU A 182 1.27 -12.35 -20.73
CA LEU A 182 1.36 -10.90 -20.49
C LEU A 182 1.21 -10.15 -21.82
N MET A 183 0.34 -9.15 -21.81
CA MET A 183 -0.05 -8.37 -22.98
C MET A 183 0.74 -7.05 -23.04
N GLN A 184 0.19 -6.04 -23.71
CA GLN A 184 0.89 -4.77 -23.92
C GLN A 184 0.94 -3.96 -22.63
N ALA A 185 2.14 -3.47 -22.28
CA ALA A 185 2.31 -2.49 -21.21
C ALA A 185 1.55 -1.20 -21.54
N THR A 186 0.79 -0.72 -20.57
CA THR A 186 -0.21 0.34 -20.71
C THR A 186 0.38 1.74 -20.57
N GLY A 187 1.66 1.83 -20.20
CA GLY A 187 2.34 3.09 -19.90
C GLY A 187 1.95 3.69 -18.56
N ALA A 188 1.10 2.98 -17.77
CA ALA A 188 0.65 3.39 -16.45
C ALA A 188 1.83 3.77 -15.55
N THR A 189 2.90 2.98 -15.60
CA THR A 189 4.18 3.17 -14.88
C THR A 189 4.84 4.54 -15.13
N SER A 190 4.70 5.11 -16.33
CA SER A 190 5.28 6.41 -16.69
C SER A 190 4.37 7.61 -16.43
N GLY A 191 3.07 7.37 -16.16
CA GLY A 191 2.05 8.39 -15.95
C GLY A 191 1.80 8.68 -14.46
N PHE A 192 0.58 8.42 -14.00
CA PHE A 192 0.18 8.57 -12.60
C PHE A 192 1.13 7.89 -11.63
N VAL A 193 1.55 6.67 -11.97
CA VAL A 193 2.47 5.87 -11.19
C VAL A 193 3.86 6.53 -11.09
N GLY A 194 4.35 7.14 -12.18
CA GLY A 194 5.57 7.94 -12.15
C GLY A 194 5.47 9.16 -11.23
N SER A 195 4.28 9.77 -11.11
CA SER A 195 4.09 10.89 -10.16
C SER A 195 4.17 10.48 -8.69
N ILE A 196 3.91 9.20 -8.37
CA ILE A 196 4.10 8.65 -7.02
C ILE A 196 5.59 8.51 -6.71
N ASP A 197 6.39 8.00 -7.65
CA ASP A 197 7.84 7.86 -7.45
C ASP A 197 8.55 9.22 -7.28
N LEU A 198 8.07 10.25 -8.00
CA LEU A 198 8.60 11.61 -7.98
C LEU A 198 8.24 12.43 -6.74
N SER A 199 7.46 11.89 -5.80
CA SER A 199 7.10 12.56 -4.56
C SER A 199 8.32 12.98 -3.75
N ARG A 200 8.29 14.21 -3.24
CA ARG A 200 9.39 14.87 -2.52
C ARG A 200 9.49 14.45 -1.07
N ASP A 201 8.36 14.08 -0.48
CA ASP A 201 8.27 13.53 0.87
C ASP A 201 7.25 12.38 0.96
N PHE A 202 7.22 11.73 2.12
CA PHE A 202 6.33 10.61 2.37
C PHE A 202 4.85 11.01 2.33
N THR A 203 4.49 12.21 2.80
CA THR A 203 3.10 12.66 2.84
C THR A 203 2.57 12.91 1.43
N GLU A 204 3.35 13.53 0.55
CA GLU A 204 3.03 13.67 -0.87
C GLU A 204 2.85 12.28 -1.52
N MET A 205 3.79 11.36 -1.28
CA MET A 205 3.69 9.97 -1.76
C MET A 205 2.41 9.30 -1.27
N SER A 206 2.11 9.35 0.02
CA SER A 206 0.93 8.74 0.64
C SER A 206 -0.38 9.35 0.12
N SER A 207 -0.40 10.65 -0.19
CA SER A 207 -1.58 11.31 -0.77
C SER A 207 -1.87 10.83 -2.20
N ARG A 208 -0.82 10.57 -3.00
CA ARG A 208 -0.94 10.06 -4.37
C ARG A 208 -1.22 8.57 -4.38
N LEU A 209 -0.42 7.77 -3.68
CA LEU A 209 -0.53 6.31 -3.64
C LEU A 209 -1.74 5.86 -2.82
N HIS A 210 -1.69 5.99 -1.49
CA HIS A 210 -2.68 5.37 -0.61
C HIS A 210 -4.09 6.00 -0.73
N LEU A 211 -4.21 7.33 -0.87
CA LEU A 211 -5.52 8.00 -0.92
C LEU A 211 -6.18 7.91 -2.30
N SER A 212 -5.39 8.13 -3.35
CA SER A 212 -5.89 8.29 -4.71
C SER A 212 -5.72 7.01 -5.53
N GLY A 213 -4.49 6.51 -5.66
CA GLY A 213 -4.12 5.37 -6.50
C GLY A 213 -4.68 4.03 -6.02
N GLU A 214 -4.15 3.51 -4.92
CA GLU A 214 -4.63 2.28 -4.27
C GLU A 214 -6.09 2.40 -3.89
N GLY A 215 -6.52 3.60 -3.51
CA GLY A 215 -7.93 3.85 -3.31
C GLY A 215 -8.81 3.56 -4.55
N ALA A 216 -8.33 3.87 -5.76
CA ALA A 216 -9.01 3.54 -7.00
C ALA A 216 -8.92 2.04 -7.33
N VAL A 217 -7.76 1.41 -7.07
CA VAL A 217 -7.51 -0.03 -7.24
C VAL A 217 -8.36 -0.87 -6.28
N LEU A 218 -8.46 -0.49 -5.01
CA LEU A 218 -9.32 -1.11 -4.01
C LEU A 218 -10.79 -1.17 -4.47
N THR A 219 -11.26 -0.13 -5.16
CA THR A 219 -12.62 -0.17 -5.74
C THR A 219 -12.72 -1.23 -6.82
N MET A 220 -11.69 -1.39 -7.66
CA MET A 220 -11.63 -2.45 -8.68
C MET A 220 -11.66 -3.82 -8.04
N PHE A 221 -10.81 -4.09 -7.04
CA PHE A 221 -10.79 -5.39 -6.36
C PHE A 221 -12.09 -5.71 -5.63
N ARG A 222 -12.72 -4.73 -4.99
CA ARG A 222 -14.06 -4.90 -4.40
C ARG A 222 -15.15 -5.21 -5.44
N MET A 223 -14.95 -4.77 -6.68
CA MET A 223 -15.84 -5.04 -7.81
C MET A 223 -15.35 -6.23 -8.65
N GLY A 224 -14.25 -6.88 -8.25
CA GLY A 224 -13.57 -7.95 -8.96
C GLY A 224 -14.46 -9.13 -9.31
N GLU A 225 -15.44 -9.43 -8.47
CA GLU A 225 -16.40 -10.50 -8.75
C GLU A 225 -17.27 -10.24 -9.99
N LEU A 226 -17.45 -8.98 -10.40
CA LEU A 226 -18.21 -8.63 -11.62
C LEU A 226 -17.38 -8.82 -12.90
N MET A 227 -16.06 -8.82 -12.80
CA MET A 227 -15.13 -9.02 -13.93
C MET A 227 -14.59 -10.46 -13.97
N ALA A 228 -14.65 -11.19 -12.85
CA ALA A 228 -14.18 -12.56 -12.72
C ALA A 228 -15.05 -13.57 -13.50
N GLN A 229 -14.37 -14.49 -14.16
CA GLN A 229 -14.90 -15.56 -15.01
C GLN A 229 -14.91 -16.93 -14.30
N ASN A 230 -14.22 -17.06 -13.17
CA ASN A 230 -14.12 -18.30 -12.38
C ASN A 230 -13.85 -18.02 -10.89
N GLU A 231 -13.86 -19.06 -10.05
CA GLU A 231 -13.63 -18.93 -8.60
C GLU A 231 -12.19 -18.55 -8.23
N ALA A 232 -11.21 -18.89 -9.07
CA ALA A 232 -9.82 -18.47 -8.86
C ALA A 232 -9.70 -16.95 -8.92
N GLU A 233 -10.21 -16.33 -9.98
CA GLU A 233 -10.22 -14.87 -10.15
C GLU A 233 -11.01 -14.17 -9.04
N LYS A 234 -12.18 -14.71 -8.64
CA LYS A 234 -12.94 -14.16 -7.49
C LYS A 234 -12.12 -14.20 -6.20
N ALA A 235 -11.42 -15.32 -5.93
CA ALA A 235 -10.57 -15.45 -4.75
C ALA A 235 -9.42 -14.43 -4.79
N MET A 236 -8.76 -14.27 -5.94
CA MET A 236 -7.69 -13.28 -6.13
C MET A 236 -8.17 -11.88 -5.77
N TYR A 237 -9.28 -11.42 -6.35
CA TYR A 237 -9.81 -10.09 -6.09
C TYR A 237 -10.22 -9.87 -4.63
N ARG A 238 -10.80 -10.89 -3.96
CA ARG A 238 -11.14 -10.80 -2.53
C ARG A 238 -9.90 -10.67 -1.65
N LEU A 239 -8.86 -11.44 -1.94
CA LEU A 239 -7.61 -11.44 -1.20
C LEU A 239 -6.87 -10.11 -1.40
N CYS A 240 -6.73 -9.62 -2.64
CA CYS A 240 -6.12 -8.32 -2.89
C CYS A 240 -6.95 -7.17 -2.29
N ALA A 241 -8.29 -7.22 -2.36
CA ALA A 241 -9.17 -6.19 -1.75
C ALA A 241 -9.01 -6.10 -0.22
N GLN A 242 -8.72 -7.21 0.44
CA GLN A 242 -8.45 -7.24 1.88
C GLN A 242 -7.15 -6.50 2.19
N ASP A 243 -6.10 -6.78 1.43
CA ASP A 243 -4.78 -6.21 1.64
C ASP A 243 -4.79 -4.70 1.35
N GLU A 244 -5.35 -4.31 0.22
CA GLU A 244 -5.49 -2.91 -0.18
C GLU A 244 -6.35 -2.08 0.78
N ALA A 245 -7.29 -2.71 1.49
CA ALA A 245 -8.04 -2.02 2.53
C ALA A 245 -7.13 -1.57 3.69
N ARG A 246 -6.05 -2.31 4.00
CA ARG A 246 -5.04 -1.87 4.98
C ARG A 246 -4.21 -0.72 4.45
N HIS A 247 -3.75 -0.78 3.20
CA HIS A 247 -2.87 0.26 2.63
C HIS A 247 -3.62 1.61 2.56
N VAL A 248 -4.86 1.57 2.10
CA VAL A 248 -5.76 2.73 2.12
C VAL A 248 -6.04 3.21 3.55
N ALA A 249 -6.23 2.31 4.51
CA ALA A 249 -6.43 2.69 5.91
C ALA A 249 -5.18 3.36 6.51
N PHE A 250 -3.98 2.88 6.16
CA PHE A 250 -2.73 3.52 6.51
C PHE A 250 -2.72 4.97 6.02
N GLY A 251 -2.97 5.19 4.73
CA GLY A 251 -2.98 6.53 4.13
C GLY A 251 -3.98 7.46 4.80
N VAL A 252 -5.23 7.01 4.98
CA VAL A 252 -6.29 7.82 5.61
C VAL A 252 -5.92 8.23 7.03
N MET A 253 -5.40 7.30 7.83
CA MET A 253 -5.02 7.58 9.22
C MET A 253 -3.77 8.46 9.30
N HIS A 254 -2.79 8.23 8.42
CA HIS A 254 -1.62 9.08 8.31
C HIS A 254 -1.99 10.53 7.99
N MET A 255 -2.83 10.74 6.96
CA MET A 255 -3.24 12.07 6.55
C MET A 255 -4.05 12.79 7.63
N ARG A 256 -4.85 12.04 8.40
CA ARG A 256 -5.57 12.58 9.55
C ARG A 256 -4.63 13.03 10.67
N TYR A 257 -3.63 12.22 11.00
CA TYR A 257 -2.62 12.55 12.00
C TYR A 257 -1.81 13.78 11.56
N MET A 258 -1.27 13.75 10.35
CA MET A 258 -0.51 14.85 9.78
C MET A 258 -1.34 16.14 9.73
N SER A 259 -2.62 16.08 9.33
CA SER A 259 -3.47 17.28 9.31
C SER A 259 -3.70 17.90 10.69
N ALA A 260 -3.67 17.10 11.76
CA ALA A 260 -3.82 17.60 13.13
C ALA A 260 -2.48 18.13 13.68
N ALA A 261 -1.38 17.45 13.37
CA ALA A 261 -0.05 17.75 13.89
C ALA A 261 0.71 18.84 13.09
N ALA A 262 0.35 19.06 11.83
CA ALA A 262 0.98 19.99 10.89
C ALA A 262 -0.09 20.78 10.09
N PRO A 263 -0.98 21.55 10.75
CA PRO A 263 -2.05 22.28 10.08
C PRO A 263 -1.54 23.30 9.05
N GLU A 264 -0.30 23.77 9.16
CA GLU A 264 0.37 24.62 8.19
C GLU A 264 0.57 23.96 6.82
N ARG A 265 0.68 22.61 6.77
CA ARG A 265 0.77 21.85 5.51
C ARG A 265 -0.58 21.63 4.84
N ARG A 266 -1.69 21.99 5.48
CA ARG A 266 -3.04 21.68 4.98
C ARG A 266 -3.29 22.14 3.54
N GLU A 267 -2.84 23.35 3.20
CA GLU A 267 -3.02 23.89 1.84
C GLU A 267 -2.16 23.13 0.81
N GLU A 268 -0.93 22.77 1.18
CA GLU A 268 -0.05 21.93 0.36
C GLU A 268 -0.72 20.59 0.02
N ILE A 269 -1.36 19.95 1.02
CA ILE A 269 -2.09 18.71 0.79
C ILE A 269 -3.26 18.89 -0.16
N HIS A 270 -4.02 19.98 -0.04
CA HIS A 270 -5.08 20.24 -0.99
C HIS A 270 -4.55 20.40 -2.42
N CYS A 271 -3.35 20.97 -2.62
CA CYS A 271 -2.72 21.00 -3.95
C CYS A 271 -2.48 19.59 -4.50
N TYR A 272 -1.95 18.65 -3.69
CA TYR A 272 -1.77 17.26 -4.12
C TYR A 272 -3.10 16.60 -4.47
N LEU A 273 -4.14 16.89 -3.68
CA LEU A 273 -5.47 16.35 -3.95
C LEU A 273 -6.16 17.04 -5.14
N ASP A 274 -5.78 18.27 -5.52
CA ASP A 274 -6.25 18.94 -6.73
C ASP A 274 -5.64 18.27 -7.98
N GLU A 275 -4.34 17.93 -7.92
CA GLU A 275 -3.66 17.13 -8.96
C GLU A 275 -4.32 15.75 -9.13
N ALA A 276 -4.56 15.05 -8.03
CA ALA A 276 -5.21 13.75 -8.03
C ALA A 276 -6.61 13.81 -8.66
N GLU A 277 -7.42 14.82 -8.31
CA GLU A 277 -8.73 15.02 -8.91
C GLU A 277 -8.66 15.29 -10.42
N GLY A 278 -7.70 16.10 -10.87
CA GLY A 278 -7.44 16.33 -12.29
C GLY A 278 -7.13 15.03 -13.05
N GLN A 279 -6.34 14.14 -12.45
CA GLN A 279 -6.02 12.82 -13.01
C GLN A 279 -7.25 11.91 -13.06
N ILE A 280 -8.04 11.86 -11.98
CA ILE A 280 -9.27 11.05 -11.93
C ILE A 280 -10.29 11.52 -13.00
N VAL A 281 -10.44 12.83 -13.21
CA VAL A 281 -11.34 13.40 -14.23
C VAL A 281 -10.83 13.07 -15.64
N SER A 282 -9.56 13.35 -15.93
CA SER A 282 -8.97 13.11 -17.25
C SER A 282 -8.95 11.62 -17.62
N GLY A 283 -9.03 10.74 -16.61
CA GLY A 283 -8.93 9.29 -16.78
C GLY A 283 -7.49 8.81 -16.94
N VAL A 284 -6.51 9.70 -16.98
CA VAL A 284 -5.09 9.33 -17.05
C VAL A 284 -4.68 8.70 -15.73
N GLY A 285 -4.25 7.43 -15.78
CA GLY A 285 -3.84 6.67 -14.60
C GLY A 285 -4.98 6.19 -13.70
N ASN A 286 -6.24 6.36 -14.12
CA ASN A 286 -7.36 5.72 -13.43
C ASN A 286 -7.51 4.26 -13.92
N PRO A 287 -7.49 3.25 -13.03
CA PRO A 287 -7.64 1.85 -13.43
C PRO A 287 -9.00 1.53 -14.07
N ALA A 288 -10.02 2.39 -13.92
CA ALA A 288 -11.34 2.28 -14.56
C ALA A 288 -11.54 3.32 -15.68
N ALA A 289 -10.46 3.80 -16.30
CA ALA A 289 -10.54 4.70 -17.46
C ALA A 289 -11.32 4.04 -18.60
N ARG A 290 -12.08 4.84 -19.35
CA ARG A 290 -12.94 4.35 -20.45
C ARG A 290 -12.20 4.05 -21.75
N GLY A 291 -10.94 4.44 -21.87
CA GLY A 291 -10.19 4.38 -23.13
C GLY A 291 -8.89 3.61 -23.00
N GLY A 292 -8.37 3.18 -24.15
CA GLY A 292 -7.14 2.40 -24.24
C GLY A 292 -7.31 0.94 -23.81
N PRO A 293 -6.22 0.16 -23.84
CA PRO A 293 -6.29 -1.29 -23.68
C PRO A 293 -6.95 -1.76 -22.38
N VAL A 294 -6.77 -1.03 -21.26
CA VAL A 294 -7.35 -1.38 -19.95
C VAL A 294 -8.86 -1.13 -19.90
N GLY A 295 -9.29 0.03 -20.41
CA GLY A 295 -10.72 0.37 -20.44
C GLY A 295 -11.50 -0.58 -21.34
N GLU A 296 -10.92 -0.90 -22.50
CA GLU A 296 -11.50 -1.85 -23.46
C GLU A 296 -11.53 -3.27 -22.91
N SER A 297 -10.47 -3.73 -22.23
CA SER A 297 -10.44 -5.05 -21.60
C SER A 297 -11.48 -5.16 -20.48
N LEU A 298 -11.61 -4.13 -19.64
CA LEU A 298 -12.64 -4.08 -18.61
C LEU A 298 -14.05 -4.13 -19.19
N ALA A 299 -14.30 -3.40 -20.28
CA ALA A 299 -15.60 -3.44 -20.95
C ALA A 299 -15.93 -4.83 -21.49
N ILE A 300 -14.96 -5.52 -22.09
CA ILE A 300 -15.14 -6.90 -22.57
C ILE A 300 -15.46 -7.84 -21.39
N LEU A 301 -14.71 -7.77 -20.29
CA LEU A 301 -14.91 -8.62 -19.12
C LEU A 301 -16.27 -8.38 -18.46
N LEU A 302 -16.65 -7.12 -18.26
CA LEU A 302 -17.92 -6.75 -17.64
C LEU A 302 -19.12 -7.07 -18.52
N GLY A 303 -18.99 -6.92 -19.85
CA GLY A 303 -20.01 -7.29 -20.81
C GLY A 303 -20.15 -8.80 -21.02
N GLY A 304 -19.12 -9.58 -20.66
CA GLY A 304 -19.06 -11.01 -20.93
C GLY A 304 -18.79 -11.33 -22.40
N GLY A 305 -17.91 -10.56 -23.04
CA GLY A 305 -17.47 -10.73 -24.42
C GLY A 305 -17.54 -9.45 -25.26
N LYS A 306 -16.78 -9.41 -26.35
CA LYS A 306 -16.67 -8.25 -27.25
C LYS A 306 -18.00 -7.84 -27.89
N ASP A 307 -18.91 -8.79 -28.11
CA ASP A 307 -20.21 -8.53 -28.73
C ASP A 307 -21.15 -7.75 -27.79
N LYS A 308 -20.81 -7.67 -26.49
CA LYS A 308 -21.53 -6.93 -25.46
C LYS A 308 -20.71 -5.75 -24.91
N PHE A 309 -19.78 -5.24 -25.72
CA PHE A 309 -18.89 -4.15 -25.34
C PHE A 309 -19.63 -2.92 -24.76
N ASP A 310 -20.71 -2.49 -25.40
CA ASP A 310 -21.49 -1.33 -24.96
C ASP A 310 -22.17 -1.55 -23.59
N GLU A 311 -22.63 -2.77 -23.31
CA GLU A 311 -23.16 -3.15 -21.99
C GLU A 311 -22.05 -3.09 -20.93
N GLY A 312 -20.87 -3.61 -21.27
CA GLY A 312 -19.68 -3.53 -20.44
C GLY A 312 -19.22 -2.09 -20.14
N MET A 313 -19.27 -1.20 -21.13
CA MET A 313 -18.95 0.22 -20.96
C MET A 313 -19.93 0.94 -20.02
N ASN A 314 -21.20 0.56 -20.04
CA ASN A 314 -22.20 1.05 -19.10
C ASN A 314 -21.90 0.57 -17.67
N MET A 315 -21.49 -0.69 -17.50
CA MET A 315 -21.06 -1.22 -16.21
C MET A 315 -19.77 -0.55 -15.70
N LEU A 316 -18.79 -0.33 -16.58
CA LEU A 316 -17.55 0.38 -16.25
C LEU A 316 -17.84 1.81 -15.77
N THR A 317 -18.83 2.48 -16.38
CA THR A 317 -19.31 3.78 -15.93
C THR A 317 -19.87 3.74 -14.50
N ALA A 318 -20.59 2.69 -14.14
CA ALA A 318 -21.08 2.49 -12.77
C ALA A 318 -19.95 2.24 -11.77
N ILE A 319 -18.89 1.52 -12.16
CA ILE A 319 -17.68 1.34 -11.35
C ILE A 319 -16.98 2.69 -11.13
N ARG A 320 -16.85 3.50 -12.19
CA ARG A 320 -16.26 4.85 -12.07
C ARG A 320 -17.07 5.74 -11.12
N ARG A 321 -18.41 5.73 -11.21
CA ARG A 321 -19.32 6.38 -10.23
C ARG A 321 -19.04 5.95 -8.79
N ARG A 322 -18.72 4.68 -8.59
CA ARG A 322 -18.38 4.13 -7.29
C ARG A 322 -17.01 4.64 -6.81
N GLN A 323 -15.99 4.65 -7.66
CA GLN A 323 -14.68 5.20 -7.33
C GLN A 323 -14.77 6.64 -6.83
N PHE A 324 -15.54 7.51 -7.49
CA PHE A 324 -15.74 8.89 -7.05
C PHE A 324 -16.36 8.99 -5.66
N ARG A 325 -17.41 8.20 -5.39
CA ARG A 325 -18.07 8.18 -4.09
C ARG A 325 -17.14 7.64 -2.99
N GLU A 326 -16.36 6.60 -3.29
CA GLU A 326 -15.39 6.03 -2.33
C GLU A 326 -14.22 6.99 -2.09
N TYR A 327 -13.70 7.65 -3.13
CA TYR A 327 -12.70 8.70 -3.01
C TYR A 327 -13.18 9.84 -2.11
N LYS A 328 -14.38 10.41 -2.36
CA LYS A 328 -14.95 11.45 -1.51
C LYS A 328 -15.02 11.02 -0.04
N LYS A 329 -15.48 9.79 0.23
CA LYS A 329 -15.54 9.25 1.60
C LYS A 329 -14.15 9.19 2.23
N ARG A 330 -13.13 8.70 1.51
CA ARG A 330 -11.75 8.64 2.01
C ARG A 330 -11.20 10.02 2.36
N ILE A 331 -11.36 11.00 1.47
CA ILE A 331 -10.87 12.37 1.70
C ILE A 331 -11.57 13.02 2.90
N VAL A 332 -12.88 12.79 3.06
CA VAL A 332 -13.62 13.24 4.26
C VAL A 332 -13.05 12.56 5.53
N SER A 333 -12.84 11.25 5.50
CA SER A 333 -12.28 10.50 6.64
C SER A 333 -10.84 10.91 6.97
N ALA A 334 -10.05 11.31 5.97
CA ALA A 334 -8.69 11.82 6.13
C ALA A 334 -8.65 13.26 6.70
N GLY A 335 -9.80 13.92 6.85
CA GLY A 335 -9.89 15.25 7.46
C GLY A 335 -9.85 16.41 6.46
N PHE A 336 -10.12 16.17 5.18
CA PHE A 336 -10.10 17.19 4.10
C PHE A 336 -11.48 17.36 3.43
N GLY A 337 -12.56 17.07 4.18
CA GLY A 337 -13.93 17.06 3.65
C GLY A 337 -14.47 18.42 3.22
N GLU A 338 -13.97 19.51 3.79
CA GLU A 338 -14.42 20.87 3.51
C GLU A 338 -14.21 21.26 2.04
N ARG A 339 -13.29 20.60 1.33
CA ARG A 339 -13.04 20.88 -0.09
C ARG A 339 -14.25 20.60 -0.97
N PHE A 340 -15.14 19.71 -0.53
CA PHE A 340 -16.40 19.39 -1.22
C PHE A 340 -17.54 20.34 -0.84
N GLU A 341 -17.35 21.17 0.20
CA GLU A 341 -18.34 22.12 0.70
C GLU A 341 -18.03 23.55 0.26
N ASN A 342 -16.74 23.89 0.11
CA ASN A 342 -16.27 25.22 -0.25
C ASN A 342 -16.09 25.43 -1.77
N GLY A 343 -16.44 24.44 -2.59
CA GLY A 343 -16.36 24.51 -4.05
C GLY A 343 -14.97 24.33 -4.66
N ARG A 344 -13.95 23.95 -3.87
CA ARG A 344 -12.60 23.62 -4.38
C ARG A 344 -12.63 22.36 -5.24
N SER A 345 -13.24 21.29 -4.73
CA SER A 345 -13.46 20.07 -5.50
C SER A 345 -14.77 20.17 -6.28
N ARG A 346 -14.67 20.05 -7.61
CA ARG A 346 -15.83 19.93 -8.52
C ARG A 346 -16.01 18.52 -9.05
N LEU A 347 -15.33 17.55 -8.44
CA LEU A 347 -15.24 16.17 -8.94
C LEU A 347 -16.61 15.53 -9.19
N MET A 348 -17.58 15.80 -8.30
CA MET A 348 -18.95 15.26 -8.44
C MET A 348 -19.74 15.96 -9.54
N GLU A 349 -19.64 17.29 -9.66
CA GLU A 349 -20.30 18.08 -10.71
C GLU A 349 -19.78 17.66 -12.09
N MET A 350 -18.45 17.62 -12.24
CA MET A 350 -17.78 17.22 -13.47
C MET A 350 -18.10 15.78 -13.86
N PHE A 351 -18.31 14.91 -12.87
CA PHE A 351 -18.75 13.55 -13.15
C PHE A 351 -20.20 13.50 -13.62
N GLU A 352 -21.12 14.20 -12.96
CA GLU A 352 -22.53 14.26 -13.36
C GLU A 352 -22.70 14.87 -14.77
N GLU A 353 -21.86 15.83 -15.14
CA GLU A 353 -21.81 16.41 -16.49
C GLU A 353 -21.23 15.48 -17.56
N ALA A 354 -20.35 14.53 -17.17
CA ALA A 354 -19.67 13.59 -18.07
C ALA A 354 -20.33 12.19 -18.14
N ALA A 355 -21.38 11.98 -17.33
CA ALA A 355 -22.05 10.71 -17.08
C ALA A 355 -23.36 10.56 -17.85
#